data_AF-A0A966WP10-F1
#
_entry.id   AF-A0A966WP10-F1
#
_cell.length_a   1.000
_cell.length_b   1.000
_cell.length_c   1.000
_cell.angle_alpha   90.00
_cell.angle_beta   90.00
_cell.angle_gamma   90.00
#
_symmetry.space_group_name_H-M   'P 1'
#
loop_
_entity.id
_entity.type
_entity.pdbx_description
1 polymer ?
#
loop_
_entity_poly.entity_id
_entity_poly.type
_entity_poly.pdbx_seq_one_letter_code
_entity_poly.pdbx_strand_id
1 'polypeptide(L)'
;MSAEFLLSLLQAAGALLAVLGLVWLLARGARQAGMAAPANAQARLGLEARLPLDAKRRLLLLRVDEREVLLLVGPQGETLLGWLPAP
;
A
#
# COMPACT_ATOMS: atom_id res chain seq x y z
N MET A 1 -31.08 -36.08 4.29
CA MET A 1 -30.44 -34.93 3.63
C MET A 1 -30.23 -35.32 2.18
N SER A 2 -31.02 -34.77 1.27
CA SER A 2 -31.03 -35.15 -0.16
C SER A 2 -29.70 -34.80 -0.83
N ALA A 3 -29.21 -35.65 -1.73
CA ALA A 3 -27.93 -35.47 -2.44
C ALA A 3 -27.85 -34.13 -3.21
N GLU A 4 -29.00 -33.63 -3.66
CA GLU A 4 -29.14 -32.32 -4.33
C GLU A 4 -28.74 -31.15 -3.42
N PHE A 5 -28.99 -31.27 -2.12
CA PHE A 5 -28.59 -30.26 -1.14
C PHE A 5 -27.07 -30.22 -0.96
N LEU A 6 -26.42 -31.41 -0.93
CA LEU A 6 -24.96 -31.52 -0.83
C LEU A 6 -24.27 -30.95 -2.08
N LEU A 7 -24.80 -31.24 -3.27
CA LEU A 7 -24.28 -30.68 -4.53
C LEU A 7 -24.42 -29.15 -4.56
N SER A 8 -25.57 -28.64 -4.12
CA SER A 8 -25.81 -27.19 -4.04
C SER A 8 -24.85 -26.51 -3.06
N LEU A 9 -24.59 -27.12 -1.90
CA LEU A 9 -23.65 -26.59 -0.91
C LEU A 9 -22.21 -26.59 -1.43
N LEU A 10 -21.78 -27.65 -2.11
CA LEU A 10 -20.46 -27.73 -2.73
C LEU A 10 -20.29 -26.70 -3.85
N GLN A 11 -21.32 -26.51 -4.69
CA GLN A 11 -21.30 -25.51 -5.75
C GLN A 11 -21.22 -24.09 -5.16
N ALA A 12 -22.02 -23.79 -4.13
CA ALA A 12 -22.00 -22.49 -3.46
C ALA A 12 -20.63 -22.21 -2.82
N ALA A 13 -20.05 -23.20 -2.13
CA ALA A 13 -18.73 -23.08 -1.54
C ALA A 13 -17.63 -22.87 -2.61
N GLY A 14 -17.68 -23.63 -3.71
CA GLY A 14 -16.76 -23.48 -4.83
C GLY A 14 -16.83 -22.11 -5.49
N ALA A 15 -18.05 -21.61 -5.73
CA ALA A 15 -18.27 -20.28 -6.29
C ALA A 15 -17.73 -19.18 -5.36
N LEU A 16 -17.98 -19.30 -4.04
CA LEU A 16 -17.46 -18.36 -3.05
C LEU A 16 -15.93 -18.33 -3.05
N LEU A 17 -15.29 -19.50 -3.01
CA LEU A 17 -13.83 -19.61 -3.05
C LEU A 17 -13.25 -19.04 -4.35
N ALA A 18 -13.90 -19.27 -5.50
CA ALA A 18 -13.49 -18.71 -6.78
C ALA A 18 -13.55 -17.18 -6.77
N VAL A 19 -14.64 -16.59 -6.28
CA VAL A 19 -14.78 -15.12 -6.17
C VAL A 19 -13.75 -14.54 -5.22
N LEU A 20 -13.56 -15.13 -4.04
CA LEU A 20 -12.55 -14.68 -3.07
C LEU A 20 -11.14 -14.77 -3.65
N GLY A 21 -10.83 -15.86 -4.37
CA GLY A 21 -9.55 -16.04 -5.06
C GLY A 21 -9.31 -14.97 -6.13
N LEU A 22 -10.32 -14.67 -6.95
CA LEU A 22 -10.25 -13.61 -7.96
C LEU A 22 -10.06 -12.23 -7.33
N VAL A 23 -10.82 -11.88 -6.29
CA VAL A 23 -10.66 -10.61 -5.57
C VAL A 23 -9.26 -10.51 -4.96
N TRP A 24 -8.75 -11.59 -4.37
CA TRP A 24 -7.41 -11.61 -3.79
C TRP A 24 -6.32 -11.43 -4.86
N LEU A 25 -6.44 -12.10 -6.00
CA LEU A 25 -5.54 -11.94 -7.15
C LEU A 25 -5.55 -10.51 -7.69
N LEU A 26 -6.74 -9.94 -7.89
CA LEU A 26 -6.89 -8.56 -8.36
C LEU A 26 -6.32 -7.55 -7.35
N ALA A 27 -6.61 -7.72 -6.06
CA ALA A 27 -6.06 -6.87 -5.01
C ALA A 27 -4.54 -6.95 -4.94
N ARG A 28 -3.96 -8.15 -5.12
CA ARG A 28 -2.51 -8.33 -5.17
C ARG A 28 -1.90 -7.68 -6.42
N GLY A 29 -2.54 -7.84 -7.58
CA GLY A 29 -2.14 -7.20 -8.83
C GLY A 29 -2.17 -5.67 -8.73
N ALA A 30 -3.25 -5.11 -8.17
CA ALA A 30 -3.39 -3.66 -7.97
C ALA A 30 -2.31 -3.09 -7.02
N ARG A 31 -1.91 -3.85 -5.99
CA ARG A 31 -0.79 -3.46 -5.10
C ARG A 31 0.56 -3.48 -5.82
N GLN A 32 0.80 -4.46 -6.69
CA GLN A 32 2.04 -4.54 -7.47
C GLN A 32 2.11 -3.48 -8.58
N ALA A 33 0.97 -3.10 -9.15
CA ALA A 33 0.87 -2.07 -10.16
C ALA A 33 0.90 -0.63 -9.59
N GLY A 34 1.07 -0.46 -8.27
CA GLY A 34 1.05 0.87 -7.63
C GLY A 34 -0.31 1.56 -7.63
N MET A 35 -1.38 0.88 -8.08
CA MET A 35 -2.75 1.41 -8.12
C MET A 35 -3.47 1.31 -6.78
N ALA A 36 -2.96 0.51 -5.84
CA ALA A 36 -3.40 0.56 -4.46
C ALA A 36 -2.81 1.81 -3.81
N ALA A 37 -3.53 2.93 -3.93
CA ALA A 37 -3.28 4.09 -3.08
C ALA A 37 -3.18 3.59 -1.62
N PRO A 38 -2.19 4.05 -0.83
CA PRO A 38 -2.13 3.68 0.58
C PRO A 38 -3.51 3.93 1.17
N ALA A 39 -4.03 2.97 1.94
CA ALA A 39 -5.40 2.96 2.50
C ALA A 39 -5.76 4.19 3.35
N ASN A 40 -4.83 5.13 3.45
CA ASN A 40 -4.89 6.37 4.16
C ASN A 40 -4.59 7.53 3.19
N ALA A 41 -5.35 7.64 2.09
CA ALA A 41 -5.36 8.85 1.25
C ALA A 41 -5.71 10.11 2.08
N GLN A 42 -6.36 9.91 3.22
CA GLN A 42 -6.70 10.90 4.24
C GLN A 42 -5.69 10.99 5.40
N ALA A 43 -4.57 10.24 5.35
CA ALA A 43 -3.51 10.42 6.32
C ALA A 43 -2.94 11.82 6.12
N ARG A 44 -2.93 12.60 7.20
CA ARG A 44 -2.15 13.83 7.26
C ARG A 44 -0.64 13.60 7.06
N LEU A 45 -0.19 12.34 7.11
CA LEU A 45 1.21 11.97 6.96
C LEU A 45 1.34 10.72 6.06
N GLY A 46 2.00 10.88 4.91
CA GLY A 46 2.30 9.80 3.97
C GLY A 46 3.78 9.76 3.63
N LEU A 47 4.32 8.57 3.33
CA LEU A 47 5.65 8.41 2.76
C LEU A 47 5.52 8.30 1.24
N GLU A 48 5.88 9.36 0.52
CA GLU A 48 5.77 9.45 -0.95
C GLU A 48 6.95 8.75 -1.64
N ALA A 49 8.17 8.95 -1.12
CA ALA A 49 9.36 8.34 -1.71
C ALA A 49 10.44 8.05 -0.67
N ARG A 50 11.22 7.00 -0.93
CA ARG A 50 12.43 6.68 -0.17
C ARG A 50 13.58 6.46 -1.15
N LEU A 51 14.63 7.28 -1.03
CA LEU A 51 15.82 7.20 -1.86
C LEU A 51 17.04 6.88 -0.97
N PRO A 52 17.63 5.68 -1.06
CA PRO A 52 18.89 5.40 -0.36
C PRO A 52 20.02 6.26 -0.97
N LEU A 53 20.77 6.97 -0.12
CA LEU A 53 21.97 7.70 -0.54
C LEU A 53 23.23 6.85 -0.35
N ASP A 54 23.30 6.11 0.75
CA ASP A 54 24.37 5.15 1.04
C ASP A 54 23.83 3.99 1.90
N ALA A 55 24.72 3.10 2.36
CA ALA A 55 24.35 1.93 3.17
C ALA A 55 23.63 2.27 4.50
N LYS A 56 23.82 3.48 5.03
CA LYS A 56 23.29 3.93 6.34
C LYS A 56 22.39 5.16 6.23
N ARG A 57 22.41 5.89 5.11
CA ARG A 57 21.68 7.15 4.89
C ARG A 57 20.63 6.99 3.80
N ARG A 58 19.45 7.54 4.06
CA ARG A 58 18.31 7.51 3.15
C ARG A 58 17.56 8.84 3.21
N LEU A 59 17.15 9.32 2.05
CA LEU A 59 16.21 10.42 1.92
C LEU A 59 14.79 9.86 1.95
N LEU A 60 13.92 10.52 2.70
CA LEU A 60 12.49 10.26 2.75
C LEU A 60 11.79 11.53 2.29
N LEU A 61 10.89 11.39 1.32
CA LEU A 61 9.91 12.40 0.95
C LEU A 61 8.62 12.06 1.68
N LEU A 62 8.24 12.89 2.64
CA LEU A 62 6.98 12.73 3.36
C LEU A 62 5.99 13.77 2.85
N ARG A 63 4.74 13.36 2.63
CA ARG A 63 3.62 14.28 2.46
C ARG A 63 3.03 14.57 3.82
N VAL A 64 3.01 15.84 4.20
CA VAL A 64 2.33 16.34 5.40
C VAL A 64 1.20 17.24 4.93
N ASP A 65 -0.04 16.77 5.09
CA ASP A 65 -1.25 17.38 4.53
C ASP A 65 -1.12 17.58 3.00
N GLU A 66 -0.95 18.84 2.57
CA GLU A 66 -0.83 19.29 1.16
C GLU A 66 0.61 19.71 0.79
N ARG A 67 1.58 19.46 1.67
CA ARG A 67 2.98 19.87 1.45
C ARG A 67 3.91 18.69 1.55
N GLU A 68 4.97 18.74 0.76
CA GLU A 68 6.02 17.72 0.78
C GLU A 68 7.23 18.20 1.59
N VAL A 69 7.77 17.33 2.42
CA VAL A 69 8.97 17.59 3.23
C VAL A 69 10.03 16.53 2.97
N LEU A 70 11.26 16.98 2.79
CA LEU A 70 12.41 16.12 2.57
C LEU A 70 13.19 15.92 3.86
N LEU A 71 13.36 14.67 4.27
CA LEU A 71 14.09 14.27 5.46
C LEU A 71 15.28 13.39 5.08
N LEU A 72 16.46 13.74 5.59
CA LEU A 72 17.64 12.89 5.56
C LEU A 72 17.69 12.08 6.86
N VAL A 73 17.55 10.76 6.75
CA VAL A 73 17.64 9.85 7.88
C VAL A 73 18.94 9.08 7.78
N GLY A 74 19.77 9.18 8.81
CA GLY A 74 21.06 8.52 8.89
C GLY A 74 21.41 8.03 10.30
N PRO A 75 22.60 7.44 10.49
CA PRO A 75 23.01 6.88 11.78
C PRO A 75 23.28 7.95 12.84
N GLN A 76 23.49 9.21 12.44
CA GLN A 76 23.70 10.33 13.36
C GLN A 76 22.41 11.08 13.71
N GLY A 77 21.27 10.62 13.19
CA GLY A 77 19.97 11.22 13.43
C GLY A 77 19.25 11.60 12.14
N GLU A 78 18.24 12.45 12.32
CA GLU A 78 17.31 12.89 11.29
C GLU A 78 17.55 14.38 11.02
N THR A 79 17.66 14.78 9.76
CA THR A 79 17.80 16.19 9.37
C THR A 79 16.68 16.54 8.40
N LEU A 80 15.87 17.53 8.77
CA LEU A 80 14.88 18.12 7.88
C LEU A 80 15.62 19.03 6.89
N LEU A 81 15.63 18.63 5.61
CA LEU A 81 16.30 19.39 4.56
C LEU A 81 15.46 20.59 4.10
N GLY A 82 14.14 20.45 4.14
CA GLY A 82 13.22 21.54 3.83
C GLY A 82 11.89 21.08 3.28
N TRP A 83 11.01 22.06 3.07
CA TRP A 83 9.74 21.90 2.39
C TRP A 83 9.93 22.09 0.89
N LEU A 84 9.39 21.19 0.08
CA LEU A 84 9.35 21.40 -1.36
C LEU A 84 8.22 22.36 -1.71
N PRO A 85 8.40 23.19 -2.76
CA PRO A 85 7.28 23.93 -3.34
C PRO A 85 6.23 22.94 -3.84
N ALA A 86 4.95 23.32 -3.73
CA ALA A 86 3.87 22.53 -4.33
C ALA A 86 4.14 22.36 -5.84
N PRO A 87 3.92 21.17 -6.41
CA PRO A 87 4.15 20.88 -7.82
C PRO A 87 3.27 21.71 -8.75
#